data_AF-A0A174SLT9-F1
#
_entry.id   AF-A0A174SLT9-F1
#
_cell.length_a   1.000
_cell.length_b   1.000
_cell.length_c   1.000
_cell.angle_alpha   90.00
_cell.angle_beta   90.00
_cell.angle_gamma   90.00
#
_symmetry.space_group_name_H-M   'P 1'
#
loop_
_entity.id
_entity.type
_entity.pdbx_description
1 polymer ?
#
loop_
_entity_poly.entity_id
_entity_poly.type
_entity_poly.pdbx_seq_one_letter_code
_entity_poly.pdbx_strand_id
1 'polypeptide(L)'
;MDNTKNYIIISIISVVMMVPYYIWDCKILNICSGIGCSALTASVMALYIEKNNAKKEKIRLNEAKRIYFKRIEGELNIILGKIIWLDDKIDDREFDWSFQVKEYFTFEFMIWVGRYYNNKKISLDEAEKILNIIRDKYNIEKQQKMQEMELLKIKKMFEIISFDGAHLWREANIVKDNKLMLGIADYLSIEKIDSLIMSISLGIEMMNEDVMNYSDAIGCFFSAYKIISSEIGYAEDIDVSFRCSVNILEGMGIV
;
A
#
# COMPACT_ATOMS: atom_id res chain seq x y z
N MET A 1 6.63 26.47 -12.43
CA MET A 1 6.45 27.73 -11.68
C MET A 1 4.96 27.96 -11.53
N ASP A 2 4.46 28.06 -10.31
CA ASP A 2 3.05 28.27 -10.04
C ASP A 2 2.66 29.72 -10.40
N ASN A 3 1.96 29.88 -11.52
CA ASN A 3 1.55 31.19 -12.03
C ASN A 3 0.25 31.69 -11.36
N THR A 4 -0.34 30.90 -10.46
CA THR A 4 -1.55 31.25 -9.69
C THR A 4 -1.45 32.64 -9.07
N LYS A 5 -0.29 32.97 -8.48
CA LYS A 5 -0.04 34.30 -7.87
C LYS A 5 -0.12 35.43 -8.89
N ASN A 6 0.39 35.21 -10.11
CA ASN A 6 0.36 36.21 -11.17
C ASN A 6 -1.06 36.42 -11.68
N TYR A 7 -1.85 35.36 -11.87
CA TYR A 7 -3.25 35.52 -12.29
C TYR A 7 -4.13 36.19 -11.23
N ILE A 8 -3.88 35.95 -9.93
CA ILE A 8 -4.57 36.66 -8.85
C ILE A 8 -4.26 38.15 -8.90
N ILE A 9 -2.99 38.52 -9.09
CA ILE A 9 -2.57 39.93 -9.24
C ILE A 9 -3.24 40.57 -10.47
N ILE A 10 -3.27 39.87 -11.61
CA ILE A 10 -3.93 40.35 -12.83
C ILE A 10 -5.43 40.55 -12.60
N SER A 11 -6.11 39.64 -11.90
CA SER A 11 -7.53 39.78 -11.55
C SER A 11 -7.78 41.01 -10.67
N ILE A 12 -6.92 41.28 -9.68
CA ILE A 12 -7.04 42.46 -8.81
C ILE A 12 -6.87 43.75 -9.61
N ILE A 13 -5.83 43.84 -10.46
CA ILE A 13 -5.58 45.00 -11.32
C ILE A 13 -6.75 45.23 -12.27
N SER A 14 -7.30 44.14 -12.83
CA SER A 14 -8.43 44.19 -13.76
C SER A 14 -9.68 44.78 -13.11
N VAL A 15 -10.00 44.40 -11.87
CA VAL A 15 -11.10 44.99 -11.11
C VAL A 15 -10.86 46.48 -10.84
N VAL A 16 -9.63 46.87 -10.46
CA VAL A 16 -9.27 48.28 -10.23
C VAL A 16 -9.40 49.12 -11.51
N MET A 17 -9.15 48.55 -12.69
CA MET A 17 -9.35 49.24 -13.97
C MET A 17 -10.83 49.40 -14.36
N MET A 18 -11.70 48.51 -13.89
CA MET A 18 -13.14 48.52 -14.20
C MET A 18 -13.93 49.50 -13.31
N VAL A 19 -13.60 49.62 -12.02
CA VAL A 19 -14.36 50.41 -11.04
C VAL A 19 -14.49 51.91 -11.40
N PRO A 20 -13.44 52.62 -11.84
CA PRO A 20 -13.52 54.06 -12.11
C PRO A 20 -14.49 54.43 -13.23
N TYR A 21 -14.72 53.54 -14.22
CA TYR A 21 -15.69 53.78 -15.29
C TYR A 21 -17.13 53.89 -14.78
N TYR A 22 -17.47 53.18 -13.70
CA TYR A 22 -18.80 53.27 -13.09
C TYR A 22 -19.03 54.56 -12.29
N ILE A 23 -17.97 55.33 -12.03
CA ILE A 23 -18.00 56.56 -11.23
C ILE A 23 -17.83 57.80 -12.13
N TRP A 24 -17.01 57.70 -13.19
CA TRP A 24 -16.74 58.78 -14.12
C TRP A 24 -16.88 58.34 -15.58
N ASP A 25 -17.75 59.01 -16.34
CA ASP A 25 -17.98 58.73 -17.75
C ASP A 25 -16.95 59.46 -18.63
N CYS A 26 -15.81 58.80 -18.89
CA CYS A 26 -14.73 59.31 -19.73
C CYS A 26 -14.30 58.25 -20.77
N LYS A 27 -14.03 58.66 -22.02
CA LYS A 27 -13.61 57.74 -23.10
C LYS A 27 -12.42 56.86 -22.74
N ILE A 28 -11.44 57.39 -22.02
CA ILE A 28 -10.25 56.64 -21.57
C ILE A 28 -10.62 55.56 -20.55
N LEU A 29 -11.56 55.86 -19.64
CA LEU A 29 -12.03 54.90 -18.63
C LEU A 29 -12.85 53.77 -19.25
N ASN A 30 -13.59 54.04 -20.33
CA ASN A 30 -14.29 53.00 -21.10
C ASN A 30 -13.31 51.98 -21.72
N ILE A 31 -12.21 52.48 -22.31
CA ILE A 31 -11.14 51.61 -22.85
C ILE A 31 -10.47 50.80 -21.73
N CYS A 32 -10.16 51.44 -20.60
CA CYS A 32 -9.56 50.76 -19.44
C CYS A 32 -10.49 49.67 -18.86
N SER A 33 -11.80 49.93 -18.80
CA SER A 33 -12.80 48.97 -18.35
C SER A 33 -12.92 47.77 -19.31
N GLY A 34 -12.89 47.99 -20.63
CA GLY A 34 -12.88 46.92 -21.63
C GLY A 34 -11.64 46.04 -21.56
N ILE A 35 -10.46 46.63 -21.33
CA ILE A 35 -9.21 45.90 -21.08
C ILE A 35 -9.32 45.11 -19.77
N GLY A 36 -9.81 45.74 -18.70
CA GLY A 36 -10.00 45.09 -17.40
C GLY A 36 -10.95 43.89 -17.46
N CYS A 37 -12.10 44.01 -18.12
CA CYS A 37 -13.05 42.91 -18.28
C CYS A 37 -12.44 41.72 -19.03
N SER A 38 -11.71 42.00 -20.12
CA SER A 38 -11.02 40.98 -20.93
C SER A 38 -9.90 40.30 -20.15
N ALA A 39 -9.09 41.08 -19.42
CA ALA A 39 -7.99 40.58 -18.60
C ALA A 39 -8.49 39.75 -17.40
N LEU A 40 -9.59 40.17 -16.76
CA LEU A 40 -10.25 39.42 -15.68
C LEU A 40 -10.77 38.07 -16.19
N THR A 41 -11.42 38.07 -17.36
CA THR A 41 -11.94 36.83 -17.97
C THR A 41 -10.80 35.86 -18.28
N ALA A 42 -9.70 36.37 -18.85
CA ALA A 42 -8.52 35.57 -19.18
C ALA A 42 -7.83 35.01 -17.93
N SER A 43 -7.64 35.82 -16.88
CA SER A 43 -6.98 35.37 -15.64
C SER A 43 -7.82 34.35 -14.87
N VAL A 44 -9.15 34.54 -14.81
CA VAL A 44 -10.07 33.57 -14.20
C VAL A 44 -10.07 32.26 -14.99
N MET A 45 -10.10 32.32 -16.33
CA MET A 45 -10.04 31.12 -17.17
C MET A 45 -8.70 30.38 -17.02
N ALA A 46 -7.59 31.10 -16.94
CA ALA A 46 -6.27 30.52 -16.70
C ALA A 46 -6.21 29.79 -15.34
N LEU A 47 -6.71 30.42 -14.28
CA LEU A 47 -6.82 29.79 -12.95
C LEU A 47 -7.69 28.53 -12.98
N TYR A 48 -8.81 28.57 -13.69
CA TYR A 48 -9.70 27.42 -13.84
C TYR A 48 -9.03 26.27 -14.60
N ILE A 49 -8.32 26.56 -15.71
CA ILE A 49 -7.58 25.58 -16.49
C ILE A 49 -6.46 24.96 -15.65
N GLU A 50 -5.66 25.78 -14.96
CA GLU A 50 -4.56 25.27 -14.11
C GLU A 50 -5.08 24.38 -12.99
N LYS A 51 -6.14 24.79 -12.30
CA LYS A 51 -6.76 23.97 -11.25
C LYS A 51 -7.29 22.64 -11.78
N ASN A 52 -7.94 22.66 -12.94
CA ASN A 52 -8.45 21.45 -13.57
C ASN A 52 -7.33 20.52 -14.07
N ASN A 53 -6.27 21.09 -14.63
CA ASN A 53 -5.10 20.32 -15.06
C ASN A 53 -4.40 19.69 -13.87
N ALA A 54 -4.17 20.44 -12.78
CA ALA A 54 -3.60 19.89 -11.54
C ALA A 54 -4.47 18.77 -10.95
N LYS A 55 -5.80 18.92 -10.98
CA LYS A 55 -6.73 17.87 -10.54
C LYS A 55 -6.62 16.61 -11.43
N LYS A 56 -6.57 16.77 -12.75
CA LYS A 56 -6.39 15.65 -13.70
C LYS A 56 -5.05 14.96 -13.50
N GLU A 57 -3.98 15.73 -13.33
CA GLU A 57 -2.64 15.20 -13.09
C GLU A 57 -2.59 14.37 -11.81
N LYS A 58 -3.19 14.88 -10.72
CA LYS A 58 -3.29 14.16 -9.45
C LYS A 58 -4.05 12.84 -9.58
N ILE A 59 -5.15 12.82 -10.35
CA ILE A 59 -5.91 11.58 -10.60
C ILE A 59 -5.06 10.58 -11.36
N ARG A 60 -4.40 11.01 -12.45
CA ARG A 60 -3.51 10.16 -13.26
C ARG A 60 -2.36 9.60 -12.44
N LEU A 61 -1.74 10.42 -11.59
CA LEU A 61 -0.67 10.00 -10.70
C LEU A 61 -1.16 8.94 -9.71
N ASN A 62 -2.31 9.15 -9.07
CA ASN A 62 -2.89 8.18 -8.14
C ASN A 62 -3.23 6.85 -8.82
N GLU A 63 -3.80 6.89 -10.02
CA GLU A 63 -4.06 5.68 -10.82
C GLU A 63 -2.77 4.94 -11.16
N ALA A 64 -1.72 5.66 -11.55
CA ALA A 64 -0.41 5.08 -11.86
C ALA A 64 0.26 4.46 -10.62
N LYS A 65 0.24 5.17 -9.47
CA LYS A 65 0.70 4.64 -8.18
C LYS A 65 -0.03 3.35 -7.82
N ARG A 66 -1.36 3.35 -7.93
CA ARG A 66 -2.19 2.17 -7.65
C ARG A 66 -1.80 1.00 -8.53
N ILE A 67 -1.66 1.20 -9.84
CA ILE A 67 -1.28 0.12 -10.77
C ILE A 67 0.11 -0.43 -10.43
N TYR A 68 1.07 0.47 -10.15
CA TYR A 68 2.45 0.11 -9.89
C TYR A 68 2.60 -0.71 -8.59
N PHE A 69 2.01 -0.23 -7.50
CA PHE A 69 2.16 -0.86 -6.19
C PHE A 69 1.16 -1.99 -5.90
N LYS A 70 0.17 -2.24 -6.78
CA LYS A 70 -0.85 -3.28 -6.60
C LYS A 70 -0.25 -4.66 -6.32
N ARG A 71 0.84 -5.02 -7.00
CA ARG A 71 1.45 -6.35 -6.84
C ARG A 71 2.04 -6.55 -5.46
N ILE A 72 2.91 -5.63 -5.03
CA ILE A 72 3.54 -5.69 -3.71
C ILE A 72 2.52 -5.54 -2.57
N GLU A 73 1.47 -4.72 -2.78
CA GLU A 73 0.34 -4.60 -1.85
C GLU A 73 -0.42 -5.91 -1.71
N GLY A 74 -0.71 -6.59 -2.84
CA GLY A 74 -1.35 -7.90 -2.84
C GLY A 74 -0.53 -8.99 -2.16
N GLU A 75 0.79 -9.04 -2.39
CA GLU A 75 1.67 -9.99 -1.70
C GLU A 75 1.73 -9.74 -0.18
N LEU A 76 1.78 -8.47 0.25
CA LEU A 76 1.69 -8.13 1.66
C LEU A 76 0.33 -8.52 2.26
N ASN A 77 -0.77 -8.32 1.52
CA ASN A 77 -2.10 -8.73 1.93
C ASN A 77 -2.16 -10.26 2.15
N ILE A 78 -1.60 -11.04 1.22
CA ILE A 78 -1.48 -12.51 1.34
C ILE A 78 -0.72 -12.89 2.61
N ILE A 79 0.45 -12.29 2.86
CA ILE A 79 1.27 -12.59 4.05
C ILE A 79 0.50 -12.27 5.34
N LEU A 80 -0.06 -11.06 5.45
CA LEU A 80 -0.81 -10.63 6.65
C LEU A 80 -2.07 -11.47 6.88
N GLY A 81 -2.83 -11.73 5.81
CA GLY A 81 -4.03 -12.56 5.85
C GLY A 81 -3.70 -14.01 6.26
N LYS A 82 -2.60 -14.56 5.73
CA LYS A 82 -2.13 -15.91 6.06
C LYS A 82 -1.65 -16.05 7.50
N ILE A 83 -0.96 -15.04 8.05
CA ILE A 83 -0.59 -15.00 9.48
C ILE A 83 -1.84 -15.15 10.35
N ILE A 84 -2.86 -14.32 10.10
CA ILE A 84 -4.11 -14.37 10.86
C ILE A 84 -4.82 -15.72 10.67
N TRP A 85 -4.89 -16.19 9.43
CA TRP A 85 -5.58 -17.43 9.10
C TRP A 85 -4.94 -18.65 9.77
N LEU A 86 -3.61 -18.74 9.77
CA LEU A 86 -2.89 -19.85 10.39
C LEU A 86 -2.91 -19.79 11.92
N ASP A 87 -2.84 -18.59 12.51
CA ASP A 87 -3.00 -18.43 13.97
C ASP A 87 -4.38 -18.94 14.43
N ASP A 88 -5.44 -18.64 13.68
CA ASP A 88 -6.80 -19.16 13.89
C ASP A 88 -6.89 -20.70 13.77
N LYS A 89 -5.83 -21.41 13.35
CA LYS A 89 -5.79 -22.88 13.13
C LYS A 89 -4.73 -23.59 13.97
N ILE A 90 -4.00 -22.90 14.82
CA ILE A 90 -2.91 -23.49 15.61
C ILE A 90 -3.39 -24.66 16.50
N ASP A 91 -4.63 -24.54 17.01
CA ASP A 91 -5.31 -25.51 17.88
C ASP A 91 -6.38 -26.32 17.15
N ASP A 92 -6.53 -26.13 15.84
CA ASP A 92 -7.47 -26.91 15.03
C ASP A 92 -6.97 -28.35 14.89
N ARG A 93 -7.84 -29.32 15.21
CA ARG A 93 -7.52 -30.76 15.15
C ARG A 93 -7.60 -31.32 13.73
N GLU A 94 -8.34 -30.66 12.85
CA GLU A 94 -8.49 -31.06 11.45
C GLU A 94 -7.35 -30.53 10.57
N PHE A 95 -6.64 -29.49 11.03
CA PHE A 95 -5.49 -28.95 10.32
C PHE A 95 -4.24 -29.78 10.59
N ASP A 96 -3.75 -30.46 9.55
CA ASP A 96 -2.56 -31.30 9.66
C ASP A 96 -1.28 -30.45 9.64
N TRP A 97 -0.65 -30.31 10.82
CA TRP A 97 0.64 -29.63 11.01
C TRP A 97 1.86 -30.50 10.67
N SER A 98 1.66 -31.78 10.30
CA SER A 98 2.74 -32.73 10.03
C SER A 98 3.26 -32.69 8.59
N PHE A 99 2.53 -32.05 7.67
CA PHE A 99 2.93 -31.90 6.28
C PHE A 99 4.26 -31.15 6.13
N GLN A 100 5.03 -31.52 5.11
CA GLN A 100 6.15 -30.71 4.65
C GLN A 100 5.63 -29.39 4.08
N VAL A 101 6.46 -28.32 4.14
CA VAL A 101 6.02 -26.98 3.72
C VAL A 101 5.41 -26.98 2.33
N LYS A 102 6.07 -27.64 1.37
CA LYS A 102 5.63 -27.70 -0.04
C LYS A 102 4.25 -28.35 -0.22
N GLU A 103 3.86 -29.26 0.67
CA GLU A 103 2.58 -29.96 0.57
C GLU A 103 1.40 -29.02 0.83
N TYR A 104 1.57 -28.00 1.68
CA TYR A 104 0.57 -26.93 1.88
C TYR A 104 0.31 -26.08 0.61
N PHE A 105 1.21 -26.14 -0.37
CA PHE A 105 1.11 -25.40 -1.62
C PHE A 105 0.66 -26.26 -2.80
N THR A 106 0.24 -27.50 -2.55
CA THR A 106 -0.34 -28.37 -3.58
C THR A 106 -1.77 -27.96 -3.91
N PHE A 107 -2.20 -28.28 -5.15
CA PHE A 107 -3.56 -28.00 -5.58
C PHE A 107 -4.59 -28.77 -4.76
N GLU A 108 -4.27 -30.00 -4.38
CA GLU A 108 -5.07 -30.84 -3.50
C GLU A 108 -5.31 -30.18 -2.15
N PHE A 109 -4.25 -29.65 -1.53
CA PHE A 109 -4.36 -28.93 -0.26
C PHE A 109 -5.20 -27.66 -0.40
N MET A 110 -5.00 -26.87 -1.46
CA MET A 110 -5.79 -25.65 -1.68
C MET A 110 -7.28 -25.95 -1.89
N ILE A 111 -7.63 -27.01 -2.63
CA ILE A 111 -9.03 -27.46 -2.76
C ILE A 111 -9.59 -27.86 -1.41
N TRP A 112 -8.82 -28.63 -0.63
CA TRP A 112 -9.26 -29.06 0.69
C TRP A 112 -9.53 -27.85 1.59
N VAL A 113 -8.59 -26.90 1.70
CA VAL A 113 -8.79 -25.68 2.48
C VAL A 113 -10.04 -24.91 2.02
N GLY A 114 -10.21 -24.74 0.70
CA GLY A 114 -11.35 -24.02 0.14
C GLY A 114 -12.72 -24.68 0.38
N ARG A 115 -12.76 -25.98 0.69
CA ARG A 115 -13.99 -26.70 1.04
C ARG A 115 -14.28 -26.67 2.53
N TYR A 116 -13.25 -26.72 3.37
CA TYR A 116 -13.38 -26.89 4.81
C TYR A 116 -13.36 -25.58 5.60
N TYR A 117 -12.75 -24.52 5.05
CA TYR A 117 -12.60 -23.25 5.75
C TYR A 117 -13.24 -22.09 5.00
N ASN A 118 -13.95 -21.24 5.76
CA ASN A 118 -14.51 -20.01 5.24
C ASN A 118 -13.45 -18.91 5.22
N ASN A 119 -13.35 -18.23 4.09
CA ASN A 119 -12.53 -17.03 3.96
C ASN A 119 -13.31 -15.82 4.49
N LYS A 120 -12.62 -14.88 5.14
CA LYS A 120 -13.20 -13.61 5.59
C LYS A 120 -12.35 -12.46 5.10
N LYS A 121 -13.00 -11.33 4.82
CA LYS A 121 -12.33 -10.05 4.59
C LYS A 121 -12.52 -9.20 5.83
N ILE A 122 -11.44 -8.60 6.31
CA ILE A 122 -11.45 -7.74 7.49
C ILE A 122 -10.85 -6.39 7.13
N SER A 123 -11.34 -5.34 7.79
CA SER A 123 -10.78 -3.99 7.61
C SER A 123 -9.33 -3.92 8.08
N LEU A 124 -8.56 -2.95 7.58
CA LEU A 124 -7.18 -2.74 8.01
C LEU A 124 -7.06 -2.49 9.53
N ASP A 125 -8.01 -1.75 10.12
CA ASP A 125 -8.04 -1.46 11.56
C ASP A 125 -8.30 -2.72 12.40
N GLU A 126 -9.13 -3.63 11.89
CA GLU A 126 -9.38 -4.93 12.52
C GLU A 126 -8.17 -5.84 12.40
N ALA A 127 -7.55 -5.89 11.22
CA ALA A 127 -6.31 -6.62 11.00
C ALA A 127 -5.20 -6.13 11.94
N GLU A 128 -5.05 -4.82 12.13
CA GLU A 128 -4.08 -4.25 13.06
C GLU A 128 -4.25 -4.78 14.49
N LYS A 129 -5.50 -4.80 14.99
CA LYS A 129 -5.82 -5.28 16.33
C LYS A 129 -5.46 -6.75 16.49
N ILE A 130 -5.87 -7.58 15.53
CA ILE A 130 -5.60 -9.02 15.56
C ILE A 130 -4.10 -9.28 15.46
N LEU A 131 -3.41 -8.65 14.51
CA LEU A 131 -1.97 -8.81 14.33
C LEU A 131 -1.19 -8.35 15.56
N ASN A 132 -1.59 -7.29 16.25
CA ASN A 132 -0.95 -6.89 17.50
C ASN A 132 -1.12 -7.94 18.62
N ILE A 133 -2.30 -8.59 18.71
CA ILE A 133 -2.50 -9.71 19.64
C ILE A 133 -1.56 -10.88 19.29
N ILE A 134 -1.45 -11.21 18.01
CA ILE A 134 -0.56 -12.27 17.51
C ILE A 134 0.92 -11.92 17.77
N ARG A 135 1.31 -10.66 17.56
CA ARG A 135 2.65 -10.15 17.88
C ARG A 135 2.98 -10.30 19.35
N ASP A 136 2.04 -9.98 20.23
CA ASP A 136 2.22 -10.15 21.66
C ASP A 136 2.27 -11.64 22.03
N LYS A 137 1.52 -12.50 21.36
CA LYS A 137 1.50 -13.96 21.57
C LYS A 137 2.84 -14.61 21.20
N TYR A 138 3.44 -14.18 20.09
CA TYR A 138 4.67 -14.75 19.52
C TYR A 138 5.92 -13.89 19.73
N ASN A 139 5.96 -13.09 20.80
CA ASN A 139 7.20 -12.40 21.17
C ASN A 139 8.24 -13.37 21.75
N ILE A 140 9.51 -12.96 21.72
CA ILE A 140 10.65 -13.81 22.11
C ILE A 140 10.49 -14.33 23.55
N GLU A 141 10.05 -13.49 24.48
CA GLU A 141 9.89 -13.88 25.89
C GLU A 141 8.83 -14.96 26.11
N LYS A 142 7.73 -14.92 25.35
CA LYS A 142 6.68 -15.94 25.41
C LYS A 142 7.12 -17.21 24.69
N GLN A 143 7.78 -17.09 23.54
CA GLN A 143 8.33 -18.24 22.82
C GLN A 143 9.28 -19.07 23.70
N GLN A 144 10.15 -18.42 24.49
CA GLN A 144 11.06 -19.10 25.41
C GLN A 144 10.35 -19.90 26.52
N LYS A 145 9.09 -19.58 26.81
CA LYS A 145 8.27 -20.23 27.85
C LYS A 145 7.26 -21.23 27.27
N MET A 146 7.17 -21.34 25.94
CA MET A 146 6.25 -22.25 25.26
C MET A 146 6.69 -23.69 25.41
N GLN A 147 5.71 -24.60 25.36
CA GLN A 147 6.01 -26.03 25.27
C GLN A 147 6.63 -26.34 23.91
N GLU A 148 7.53 -27.33 23.87
CA GLU A 148 8.27 -27.68 22.65
C GLU A 148 7.35 -27.96 21.46
N MET A 149 6.26 -28.72 21.67
CA MET A 149 5.28 -29.02 20.62
C MET A 149 4.53 -27.78 20.10
N GLU A 150 4.24 -26.82 20.96
CA GLU A 150 3.61 -25.55 20.58
C GLU A 150 4.57 -24.71 19.75
N LEU A 151 5.82 -24.60 20.22
CA LEU A 151 6.87 -23.87 19.51
C LEU A 151 7.14 -24.47 18.12
N LEU A 152 7.15 -25.80 17.98
CA LEU A 152 7.32 -26.47 16.69
C LEU A 152 6.20 -26.10 15.69
N LYS A 153 4.94 -26.05 16.14
CA LYS A 153 3.83 -25.61 15.28
C LYS A 153 3.98 -24.15 14.86
N ILE A 154 4.39 -23.27 15.76
CA ILE A 154 4.60 -21.85 15.46
C ILE A 154 5.75 -21.67 14.47
N LYS A 155 6.87 -22.39 14.66
CA LYS A 155 7.96 -22.43 13.69
C LYS A 155 7.46 -22.87 12.33
N LYS A 156 6.67 -23.96 12.29
CA LYS A 156 6.07 -24.47 11.05
C LYS A 156 5.17 -23.44 10.36
N MET A 157 4.36 -22.72 11.13
CA MET A 157 3.51 -21.65 10.62
C MET A 157 4.34 -20.57 9.91
N PHE A 158 5.40 -20.08 10.55
CA PHE A 158 6.26 -19.06 9.94
C PHE A 158 7.15 -19.59 8.82
N GLU A 159 7.49 -20.89 8.83
CA GLU A 159 8.13 -21.57 7.70
C GLU A 159 7.23 -21.54 6.46
N ILE A 160 5.93 -21.84 6.63
CA ILE A 160 4.91 -21.75 5.56
C ILE A 160 4.79 -20.32 5.05
N ILE A 161 4.74 -19.33 5.93
CA ILE A 161 4.63 -17.90 5.53
C ILE A 161 5.90 -17.44 4.80
N SER A 162 7.08 -17.84 5.29
CA SER A 162 8.38 -17.51 4.68
C SER A 162 8.49 -18.07 3.25
N PHE A 163 7.91 -19.25 3.00
CA PHE A 163 7.85 -19.83 1.65
C PHE A 163 7.15 -18.91 0.64
N ASP A 164 6.04 -18.26 1.00
CA ASP A 164 5.42 -17.22 0.16
C ASP A 164 6.24 -15.91 0.11
N GLY A 165 7.01 -15.64 1.16
CA GLY A 165 7.85 -14.44 1.30
C GLY A 165 8.81 -14.23 0.13
N ALA A 166 9.18 -15.29 -0.59
CA ALA A 166 10.00 -15.20 -1.81
C ALA A 166 9.35 -14.33 -2.90
N HIS A 167 8.03 -14.38 -3.07
CA HIS A 167 7.32 -13.56 -4.05
C HIS A 167 7.24 -12.10 -3.63
N LEU A 168 6.95 -11.87 -2.34
CA LEU A 168 7.02 -10.54 -1.76
C LEU A 168 8.42 -9.93 -1.94
N TRP A 169 9.47 -10.72 -1.72
CA TRP A 169 10.85 -10.30 -1.95
C TRP A 169 11.13 -9.91 -3.39
N ARG A 170 10.61 -10.68 -4.35
CA ARG A 170 10.74 -10.36 -5.78
C ARG A 170 10.07 -9.03 -6.12
N GLU A 171 8.83 -8.81 -5.69
CA GLU A 171 8.13 -7.55 -5.95
C GLU A 171 8.80 -6.37 -5.24
N ALA A 172 9.36 -6.58 -4.04
CA ALA A 172 10.18 -5.58 -3.36
C ALA A 172 11.43 -5.21 -4.16
N ASN A 173 12.14 -6.19 -4.73
CA ASN A 173 13.30 -5.90 -5.57
C ASN A 173 12.94 -5.13 -6.85
N ILE A 174 11.77 -5.37 -7.45
CA ILE A 174 11.29 -4.55 -8.58
C ILE A 174 11.15 -3.08 -8.16
N VAL A 175 10.57 -2.81 -6.98
CA VAL A 175 10.47 -1.44 -6.45
C VAL A 175 11.86 -0.84 -6.20
N LYS A 176 12.77 -1.63 -5.61
CA LYS A 176 14.16 -1.23 -5.32
C LYS A 176 14.92 -0.85 -6.59
N ASP A 177 14.83 -1.67 -7.63
CA ASP A 177 15.55 -1.47 -8.89
C ASP A 177 15.06 -0.21 -9.63
N ASN A 178 13.79 0.16 -9.44
CA ASN A 178 13.18 1.35 -10.04
C ASN A 178 13.18 2.58 -9.10
N LYS A 179 13.89 2.52 -7.97
CA LYS A 179 13.84 3.54 -6.90
C LYS A 179 14.01 4.98 -7.40
N LEU A 180 15.01 5.22 -8.26
CA LEU A 180 15.29 6.56 -8.79
C LEU A 180 14.15 7.07 -9.68
N MET A 181 13.61 6.21 -10.54
CA MET A 181 12.49 6.55 -11.42
C MET A 181 11.24 6.89 -10.60
N LEU A 182 10.95 6.08 -9.57
CA LEU A 182 9.79 6.28 -8.70
C LEU A 182 9.91 7.59 -7.89
N GLY A 183 11.11 7.93 -7.44
CA GLY A 183 11.38 9.20 -6.77
C GLY A 183 11.22 10.40 -7.70
N ILE A 184 11.79 10.33 -8.92
CA ILE A 184 11.69 11.42 -9.91
C ILE A 184 10.23 11.64 -10.36
N ALA A 185 9.46 10.57 -10.49
CA ALA A 185 8.05 10.63 -10.93
C ALA A 185 7.07 10.97 -9.79
N ASP A 186 7.55 11.23 -8.57
CA ASP A 186 6.73 11.47 -7.37
C ASP A 186 5.75 10.32 -7.04
N TYR A 187 6.11 9.08 -7.40
CA TYR A 187 5.30 7.90 -7.09
C TYR A 187 5.43 7.54 -5.61
N LEU A 188 6.66 7.52 -5.11
CA LEU A 188 6.98 7.30 -3.71
C LEU A 188 8.33 7.96 -3.40
N SER A 189 8.47 8.59 -2.23
CA SER A 189 9.75 9.22 -1.87
C SER A 189 10.84 8.16 -1.69
N ILE A 190 12.08 8.55 -1.97
CA ILE A 190 13.25 7.66 -1.85
C ILE A 190 13.36 7.06 -0.44
N GLU A 191 13.09 7.86 0.60
CA GLU A 191 13.13 7.42 2.00
C GLU A 191 12.04 6.39 2.31
N LYS A 192 10.84 6.58 1.74
CA LYS A 192 9.73 5.62 1.89
C LYS A 192 10.01 4.32 1.16
N ILE A 193 10.64 4.39 -0.01
CA ILE A 193 11.12 3.20 -0.73
C ILE A 193 12.13 2.45 0.14
N ASP A 194 13.15 3.14 0.67
CA ASP A 194 14.14 2.50 1.54
C ASP A 194 13.51 1.85 2.78
N SER A 195 12.57 2.55 3.42
CA SER A 195 11.82 2.03 4.57
C SER A 195 10.98 0.80 4.22
N LEU A 196 10.31 0.82 3.06
CA LEU A 196 9.52 -0.30 2.55
C LEU A 196 10.41 -1.54 2.30
N ILE A 197 11.51 -1.37 1.57
CA ILE A 197 12.43 -2.47 1.25
C ILE A 197 13.06 -3.01 2.52
N MET A 198 13.51 -2.14 3.43
CA MET A 198 14.08 -2.53 4.71
C MET A 198 13.08 -3.34 5.55
N SER A 199 11.84 -2.86 5.66
CA SER A 199 10.79 -3.55 6.42
C SER A 199 10.54 -4.94 5.87
N ILE A 200 10.38 -5.08 4.55
CA ILE A 200 10.17 -6.40 3.93
C ILE A 200 11.38 -7.32 4.14
N SER A 201 12.60 -6.81 3.92
CA SER A 201 13.84 -7.58 4.11
C SER A 201 13.95 -8.13 5.52
N LEU A 202 13.78 -7.26 6.53
CA LEU A 202 13.85 -7.62 7.94
C LEU A 202 12.73 -8.58 8.32
N GLY A 203 11.51 -8.35 7.83
CA GLY A 203 10.37 -9.24 8.09
C GLY A 203 10.63 -10.68 7.63
N ILE A 204 11.20 -10.84 6.43
CA ILE A 204 11.58 -12.16 5.89
C ILE A 204 12.69 -12.78 6.73
N GLU A 205 13.76 -12.03 7.01
CA GLU A 205 14.91 -12.54 7.78
C GLU A 205 14.52 -12.95 9.20
N MET A 206 13.63 -12.20 9.85
CA MET A 206 13.18 -12.48 11.21
C MET A 206 12.30 -13.73 11.33
N MET A 207 11.74 -14.23 10.23
CA MET A 207 11.03 -15.52 10.20
C MET A 207 11.96 -16.72 10.09
N ASN A 208 13.23 -16.51 9.69
CA ASN A 208 14.19 -17.61 9.58
C ASN A 208 14.44 -18.27 10.94
N GLU A 209 14.74 -19.57 10.91
CA GLU A 209 14.97 -20.40 12.10
C GLU A 209 16.10 -19.90 12.99
N ASP A 210 17.04 -19.13 12.43
CA ASP A 210 18.17 -18.57 13.17
C ASP A 210 17.81 -17.34 14.00
N VAL A 211 16.74 -16.62 13.65
CA VAL A 211 16.35 -15.35 14.28
C VAL A 211 15.08 -15.51 15.12
N MET A 212 14.04 -16.14 14.56
CA MET A 212 12.76 -16.45 15.22
C MET A 212 12.10 -15.24 15.94
N ASN A 213 12.27 -14.03 15.41
CA ASN A 213 11.62 -12.84 15.96
C ASN A 213 10.30 -12.56 15.25
N TYR A 214 9.35 -13.46 15.43
CA TYR A 214 8.05 -13.45 14.76
C TYR A 214 7.22 -12.19 15.04
N SER A 215 7.31 -11.65 16.27
CA SER A 215 6.62 -10.41 16.64
C SER A 215 7.09 -9.21 15.82
N ASP A 216 8.41 -9.06 15.65
CA ASP A 216 8.96 -7.98 14.83
C ASP A 216 8.78 -8.25 13.35
N ALA A 217 8.80 -9.52 12.92
CA ALA A 217 8.49 -9.89 11.53
C ALA A 217 7.09 -9.41 11.10
N ILE A 218 6.07 -9.71 11.90
CA ILE A 218 4.70 -9.24 11.66
C ILE A 218 4.64 -7.72 11.64
N GLY A 219 5.31 -7.06 12.60
CA GLY A 219 5.39 -5.59 12.67
C GLY A 219 5.98 -4.98 11.40
N CYS A 220 7.03 -5.60 10.87
CA CYS A 220 7.69 -5.19 9.63
C CYS A 220 6.76 -5.30 8.41
N PHE A 221 6.08 -6.44 8.23
CA PHE A 221 5.13 -6.59 7.12
C PHE A 221 3.96 -5.62 7.22
N PHE A 222 3.45 -5.41 8.43
CA PHE A 222 2.35 -4.48 8.64
C PHE A 222 2.76 -3.02 8.39
N SER A 223 3.96 -2.64 8.79
CA SER A 223 4.54 -1.33 8.47
C SER A 223 4.71 -1.13 6.95
N ALA A 224 5.22 -2.13 6.24
CA ALA A 224 5.33 -2.12 4.78
C ALA A 224 3.96 -1.92 4.11
N TYR A 225 2.93 -2.64 4.58
CA TYR A 225 1.57 -2.50 4.07
C TYR A 225 1.00 -1.09 4.32
N LYS A 226 1.26 -0.50 5.49
CA LYS A 226 0.86 0.88 5.81
C LYS A 226 1.54 1.92 4.91
N ILE A 227 2.83 1.75 4.62
CA ILE A 227 3.56 2.65 3.70
C ILE A 227 2.86 2.66 2.33
N ILE A 228 2.60 1.48 1.76
CA ILE A 228 1.98 1.38 0.43
C ILE A 228 0.53 1.87 0.44
N SER A 229 -0.29 1.40 1.38
CA SER A 229 -1.72 1.75 1.45
C SER A 229 -1.95 3.26 1.64
N SER A 230 -1.09 3.95 2.40
CA SER A 230 -1.15 5.41 2.55
C SER A 230 -0.89 6.17 1.25
N GLU A 231 -0.14 5.58 0.31
CA GLU A 231 0.33 6.24 -0.92
C GLU A 231 -0.55 5.94 -2.14
N ILE A 232 -1.15 4.76 -2.18
CA ILE A 232 -2.16 4.41 -3.19
C ILE A 232 -3.53 5.04 -2.88
N GLY A 233 -3.71 5.61 -1.68
CA GLY A 233 -4.91 6.33 -1.27
C GLY A 233 -6.14 5.46 -0.95
N TYR A 234 -5.93 4.14 -0.85
CA TYR A 234 -6.95 3.15 -0.51
C TYR A 234 -6.26 1.93 0.10
N ALA A 235 -6.71 1.46 1.25
CA ALA A 235 -6.33 0.15 1.76
C ALA A 235 -7.40 -0.86 1.30
N GLU A 236 -6.99 -1.93 0.63
CA GLU A 236 -7.90 -3.06 0.42
C GLU A 236 -8.17 -3.75 1.76
N ASP A 237 -9.34 -4.36 1.92
CA ASP A 237 -9.57 -5.23 3.08
C ASP A 237 -8.55 -6.38 3.07
N ILE A 238 -8.07 -6.76 4.25
CA ILE A 238 -7.18 -7.91 4.40
C ILE A 238 -7.98 -9.17 4.19
N ASP A 239 -7.50 -10.01 3.28
CA ASP A 239 -8.14 -11.27 2.96
C ASP A 239 -7.58 -12.40 3.82
N VAL A 240 -8.31 -12.76 4.87
CA VAL A 240 -7.91 -13.81 5.80
C VAL A 240 -8.27 -15.16 5.21
N SER A 241 -7.31 -15.72 4.49
CA SER A 241 -7.43 -17.02 3.82
C SER A 241 -6.07 -17.64 3.55
N PHE A 242 -6.05 -18.96 3.33
CA PHE A 242 -4.86 -19.64 2.84
C PHE A 242 -4.74 -19.46 1.32
N ARG A 243 -4.17 -18.33 0.89
CA ARG A 243 -3.89 -18.03 -0.52
C ARG A 243 -2.41 -18.05 -0.82
N CYS A 244 -2.08 -18.28 -2.09
CA CYS A 244 -0.71 -18.28 -2.57
C CYS A 244 -0.59 -17.28 -3.72
N SER A 245 0.60 -16.75 -3.96
CA SER A 245 0.85 -15.90 -5.12
C SER A 245 0.54 -16.69 -6.41
N VAL A 246 -0.10 -16.05 -7.39
CA VAL A 246 -0.45 -16.68 -8.69
C VAL A 246 0.79 -17.23 -9.40
N ASN A 247 1.96 -16.64 -9.15
CA ASN A 247 3.23 -17.10 -9.74
C ASN A 247 3.73 -18.43 -9.16
N ILE A 248 3.30 -18.81 -7.95
CA ILE A 248 3.59 -20.15 -7.38
C ILE A 248 2.89 -21.21 -8.22
N LEU A 249 1.66 -20.95 -8.65
CA LEU A 249 0.87 -21.86 -9.46
C LEU A 249 1.48 -22.03 -10.86
N GLU A 250 1.98 -20.96 -11.49
CA GLU A 250 2.70 -21.03 -12.77
C GLU A 250 4.02 -21.81 -12.66
N GLY A 251 4.81 -21.58 -11.60
CA GLY A 251 6.06 -22.30 -11.35
C GLY A 251 5.88 -23.79 -11.01
N MET A 252 4.69 -24.15 -10.51
CA MET A 252 4.29 -25.54 -10.24
C MET A 252 3.54 -26.19 -11.42
N GLY A 253 3.35 -25.49 -12.54
CA GLY A 253 2.65 -26.00 -13.73
C GLY A 253 1.13 -26.16 -13.56
N ILE A 254 0.54 -25.38 -12.65
CA ILE A 254 -0.89 -25.43 -12.28
C ILE A 254 -1.73 -24.41 -13.09
N VAL A 255 -1.09 -23.51 -13.86
CA VAL A 255 -1.73 -22.57 -14.80
C VAL A 255 -1.10 -22.68 -16.19
#